data_AF-I4B2K3-F1
#
_entry.id   AF-I4B2K3-F1
#
_cell.length_a   1.000
_cell.length_b   1.000
_cell.length_c   1.000
_cell.angle_alpha   90.00
_cell.angle_beta   90.00
_cell.angle_gamma   90.00
#
_symmetry.space_group_name_H-M   'P 1'
#
loop_
_entity.id
_entity.type
_entity.pdbx_description
1 polymer ?
#
loop_
_entity_poly.entity_id
_entity_poly.type
_entity_poly.pdbx_seq_one_letter_code
_entity_poly.pdbx_strand_id
1 'polypeptide(L)'
;MAAGDGNPLQKFAMQILLLVVGVALVLSRDYWGKPHAVLLAGVFFLNLLWITVVLGHDLPIWSWLRNNIVGNLAMILIILANIVAIVVSAVFY
;
A
#
# COMPACT_ATOMS: atom_id res chain seq x y z
N MET A 1 5.28 -27.08 0.37
CA MET A 1 5.36 -26.22 1.59
C MET A 1 4.42 -25.05 1.36
N ALA A 2 3.21 -25.11 1.94
CA ALA A 2 2.28 -23.99 1.89
C ALA A 2 2.82 -22.89 2.80
N ALA A 3 3.30 -21.79 2.22
CA ALA A 3 3.61 -20.58 2.97
C ALA A 3 2.31 -20.15 3.66
N GLY A 4 2.39 -20.01 5.00
CA GLY A 4 1.24 -20.03 5.88
C GLY A 4 0.12 -19.08 5.46
N ASP A 5 -1.09 -19.64 5.37
CA ASP A 5 -2.31 -18.87 5.46
C ASP A 5 -2.33 -18.19 6.83
N GLY A 6 -1.78 -16.97 6.91
CA GLY A 6 -1.79 -16.18 8.13
C GLY A 6 -3.22 -16.13 8.68
N ASN A 7 -3.35 -16.34 10.00
CA ASN A 7 -4.64 -16.36 10.70
C ASN A 7 -5.48 -15.15 10.23
N PRO A 8 -6.79 -15.29 9.94
CA PRO A 8 -7.66 -14.18 9.54
C PRO A 8 -7.45 -12.91 10.38
N LEU A 9 -7.21 -13.07 11.69
CA LEU A 9 -6.91 -11.98 12.60
C LEU A 9 -5.63 -11.21 12.21
N GLN A 10 -4.56 -11.90 11.79
CA GLN A 10 -3.32 -11.25 11.33
C GLN A 10 -3.53 -10.46 10.04
N LYS A 11 -4.34 -10.96 9.10
CA LYS A 11 -4.65 -10.25 7.85
C LYS A 11 -5.41 -8.95 8.14
N PHE A 12 -6.42 -9.01 9.01
CA PHE A 12 -7.16 -7.82 9.46
C PHE A 12 -6.27 -6.85 10.24
N ALA A 13 -5.43 -7.34 11.16
CA ALA A 13 -4.51 -6.50 11.91
C ALA A 13 -3.54 -5.76 10.99
N MET A 14 -3.02 -6.43 9.96
CA MET A 14 -2.15 -5.81 8.96
C MET A 14 -2.88 -4.70 8.19
N GLN A 15 -4.11 -4.95 7.72
CA GLN A 15 -4.91 -3.95 7.01
C GLN A 15 -5.20 -2.73 7.91
N ILE A 16 -5.58 -2.94 9.17
CA ILE A 16 -5.82 -1.84 10.12
C ILE A 16 -4.53 -1.05 10.34
N LEU A 17 -3.38 -1.72 10.50
CA LEU A 17 -2.10 -1.07 10.73
C LEU A 17 -1.69 -0.23 9.52
N LEU A 18 -1.83 -0.75 8.30
CA LEU A 18 -1.58 -0.01 7.06
C LEU A 18 -2.47 1.24 6.95
N LEU A 19 -3.76 1.11 7.30
CA LEU A 19 -4.70 2.24 7.31
C LEU A 19 -4.28 3.30 8.32
N VAL A 20 -4.02 2.90 9.58
CA VAL A 20 -3.65 3.82 10.66
C VAL A 20 -2.35 4.55 10.33
N VAL A 21 -1.33 3.83 9.86
CA VAL A 21 -0.03 4.43 9.48
C VAL A 21 -0.21 5.37 8.29
N GLY A 22 -0.93 4.95 7.24
CA GLY A 22 -1.18 5.78 6.06
C GLY A 22 -1.89 7.08 6.43
N VAL A 23 -2.99 7.01 7.18
CA VAL A 23 -3.75 8.18 7.64
C VAL A 23 -2.90 9.06 8.56
N ALA A 24 -2.17 8.49 9.51
CA ALA A 24 -1.32 9.24 10.42
C ALA A 24 -0.23 10.04 9.67
N LEU A 25 0.40 9.45 8.65
CA LEU A 25 1.39 10.16 7.82
C LEU A 25 0.74 11.27 7.00
N VAL A 26 -0.43 11.04 6.40
CA VAL A 26 -1.16 12.08 5.65
C VAL A 26 -1.53 13.26 6.55
N LEU A 27 -2.06 12.98 7.74
CA LEU A 27 -2.50 14.01 8.68
C LEU A 27 -1.34 14.73 9.36
N SER A 28 -0.25 14.01 9.63
CA SER A 28 0.91 14.59 10.30
C SER A 28 1.88 15.29 9.36
N ARG A 29 1.66 15.25 8.03
CA ARG A 29 2.62 15.70 7.00
C ARG A 29 3.23 17.09 7.26
N ASP A 30 2.43 18.03 7.74
CA ASP A 30 2.84 19.43 7.94
C ASP A 30 3.75 19.62 9.18
N TYR A 31 3.85 18.61 10.04
CA TYR A 31 4.77 18.61 11.19
C TYR A 31 6.19 18.12 10.84
N TRP A 32 6.40 17.62 9.62
CA TRP A 32 7.70 17.11 9.18
C TRP A 32 8.41 18.15 8.32
N GLY A 33 9.74 18.14 8.34
CA GLY A 33 10.55 19.04 7.51
C GLY A 33 10.40 18.84 5.99
N LYS A 34 9.72 17.76 5.55
CA LYS A 34 9.48 17.42 4.13
C LYS A 34 8.02 16.95 3.92
N PRO A 35 7.04 17.86 3.95
CA PRO A 35 5.62 17.50 3.95
C PRO A 35 5.18 16.70 2.72
N HIS A 36 5.75 17.00 1.54
CA HIS A 36 5.44 16.28 0.30
C HIS A 36 5.87 14.82 0.34
N ALA A 37 7.09 14.54 0.81
CA ALA A 37 7.58 13.17 0.91
C ALA A 37 6.76 12.35 1.93
N VAL A 38 6.36 12.97 3.03
CA VAL A 38 5.53 12.32 4.06
C VAL A 38 4.11 12.06 3.56
N LEU A 39 3.53 13.00 2.80
CA LEU A 39 2.25 12.78 2.14
C LEU A 39 2.31 11.58 1.19
N LEU A 40 3.34 11.50 0.33
CA LEU A 40 3.53 10.39 -0.59
C LEU A 40 3.76 9.07 0.15
N ALA A 41 4.49 9.09 1.27
CA ALA A 41 4.62 7.91 2.13
C ALA A 41 3.27 7.48 2.71
N GLY A 42 2.42 8.42 3.15
CA GLY A 42 1.06 8.10 3.59
C GLY A 42 0.21 7.44 2.49
N VAL A 43 0.28 7.99 1.27
CA VAL A 43 -0.37 7.41 0.08
C VAL A 43 0.15 6.00 -0.22
N PHE A 44 1.45 5.75 -0.05
CA PHE A 44 2.03 4.42 -0.22
C PHE A 44 1.41 3.38 0.71
N PHE A 45 1.26 3.70 2.01
CA PHE A 45 0.62 2.79 2.96
C PHE A 45 -0.86 2.54 2.63
N LEU A 46 -1.58 3.54 2.11
CA LEU A 46 -2.95 3.36 1.63
C LEU A 46 -3.03 2.51 0.36
N ASN A 47 -2.05 2.62 -0.54
CA ASN A 47 -1.94 1.73 -1.70
C ASN A 47 -1.66 0.29 -1.29
N LEU A 48 -0.76 0.08 -0.32
CA LEU A 48 -0.51 -1.25 0.25
C LEU A 48 -1.77 -1.83 0.89
N LEU A 49 -2.53 -1.02 1.64
CA LEU A 49 -3.82 -1.44 2.19
C LEU A 49 -4.73 -1.95 1.07
N TRP A 50 -4.94 -1.17 0.02
CA TRP A 50 -5.78 -1.56 -1.10
C TRP A 50 -5.31 -2.88 -1.74
N ILE A 51 -4.01 -3.03 -2.00
CA ILE A 51 -3.44 -4.27 -2.55
C ILE A 51 -3.71 -5.45 -1.60
N THR A 52 -3.50 -5.30 -0.30
CA THR A 52 -3.77 -6.39 0.66
C THR A 52 -5.25 -6.77 0.74
N VAL A 53 -6.17 -5.82 0.54
CA VAL A 53 -7.61 -6.08 0.45
C VAL A 53 -7.93 -6.83 -0.85
N VAL A 54 -7.39 -6.37 -1.99
CA VAL A 54 -7.53 -7.05 -3.29
C VAL A 54 -7.00 -8.48 -3.20
N LEU A 55 -5.88 -8.71 -2.49
CA LEU A 55 -5.30 -10.04 -2.27
C LEU A 55 -6.11 -10.91 -1.30
N GLY A 56 -6.74 -10.31 -0.29
CA GLY A 56 -7.38 -11.02 0.82
C GLY A 56 -8.87 -11.32 0.65
N HIS A 57 -9.56 -10.67 -0.28
CA HIS A 57 -11.02 -10.80 -0.45
C HIS A 57 -11.41 -11.31 -1.84
N ASP A 58 -12.39 -12.21 -1.89
CA ASP A 58 -12.88 -12.81 -3.14
C ASP A 58 -14.02 -12.01 -3.76
N LEU A 59 -13.69 -10.84 -4.31
CA LEU A 59 -14.57 -10.16 -5.26
C LEU A 59 -14.22 -10.56 -6.70
N PRO A 60 -15.19 -10.68 -7.62
CA PRO A 60 -14.94 -11.10 -9.00
C PRO A 60 -13.89 -10.24 -9.71
N ILE A 61 -13.92 -8.92 -9.49
CA ILE A 61 -13.00 -7.97 -10.10
C ILE A 61 -11.58 -8.10 -9.52
N TRP A 62 -11.46 -8.45 -8.24
CA TRP A 62 -10.19 -8.66 -7.56
C TRP A 62 -9.59 -10.02 -7.89
N SER A 63 -10.43 -11.04 -8.03
CA SER A 63 -10.01 -12.35 -8.56
C SER A 63 -9.43 -12.22 -9.97
N TRP A 64 -10.06 -11.44 -10.85
CA TRP A 64 -9.50 -11.12 -12.16
C TRP A 64 -8.15 -10.41 -12.06
N LEU A 65 -8.00 -9.44 -11.16
CA LEU A 65 -6.77 -8.68 -10.96
C LEU A 65 -5.59 -9.56 -10.50
N ARG A 66 -5.85 -10.53 -9.61
CA ARG A 66 -4.83 -11.47 -9.07
C ARG A 66 -4.42 -12.55 -10.04
N ASN A 67 -5.38 -13.03 -10.83
CA ASN A 67 -5.16 -14.16 -11.74
C ASN A 67 -4.68 -13.73 -13.13
N ASN A 68 -4.71 -12.43 -13.43
CA ASN A 68 -4.20 -11.86 -14.68
C ASN A 68 -2.80 -11.27 -14.50
N ILE A 69 -1.88 -11.62 -15.40
CA ILE A 69 -0.51 -11.06 -15.47
C ILE A 69 -0.54 -9.53 -15.52
N VAL A 70 -1.46 -8.95 -16.30
CA VAL A 70 -1.60 -7.50 -16.42
C VAL A 70 -2.01 -6.86 -15.09
N GLY A 71 -2.91 -7.50 -14.34
CA GLY A 71 -3.35 -7.02 -13.03
C GLY A 71 -2.24 -7.08 -11.99
N ASN A 72 -1.48 -8.17 -11.94
CA ASN A 72 -0.31 -8.30 -11.07
C ASN A 72 0.79 -7.28 -11.40
N LEU A 73 1.10 -7.09 -12.68
CA LEU A 73 2.05 -6.07 -13.12
C LEU A 73 1.59 -4.67 -12.73
N ALA A 74 0.30 -4.36 -12.89
CA ALA A 74 -0.24 -3.06 -12.49
C ALA A 74 -0.08 -2.81 -10.98
N MET A 75 -0.40 -3.80 -10.14
CA MET A 75 -0.22 -3.68 -8.67
C MET A 75 1.25 -3.43 -8.30
N ILE A 76 2.19 -4.15 -8.92
CA ILE A 76 3.63 -3.96 -8.68
C ILE A 76 4.10 -2.59 -9.17
N LEU A 77 3.66 -2.16 -10.35
CA LEU A 77 4.01 -0.86 -10.91
C LEU A 77 3.51 0.29 -10.04
N ILE A 78 2.32 0.16 -9.44
CA ILE A 78 1.80 1.15 -8.47
C ILE A 78 2.76 1.28 -7.30
N ILE A 79 3.21 0.17 -6.70
CA ILE A 79 4.17 0.18 -5.59
C ILE A 79 5.49 0.84 -6.01
N LEU A 80 6.06 0.41 -7.14
CA LEU A 80 7.36 0.89 -7.62
C LEU A 80 7.32 2.39 -7.95
N ALA A 81 6.30 2.84 -8.68
CA ALA A 81 6.15 4.25 -9.03
C ALA A 81 6.00 5.12 -7.79
N ASN A 82 5.29 4.64 -6.78
CA ASN A 82 5.10 5.38 -5.54
C ASN A 82 6.39 5.47 -4.71
N ILE A 83 7.18 4.38 -4.64
CA ILE A 83 8.51 4.40 -4.01
C ILE A 83 9.42 5.41 -4.71
N VAL A 84 9.48 5.39 -6.05
CA VAL A 84 10.28 6.36 -6.81
C VAL A 84 9.83 7.79 -6.52
N ALA A 85 8.52 8.06 -6.50
CA ALA A 85 7.99 9.37 -6.16
C ALA A 85 8.37 9.83 -4.75
N ILE A 86 8.33 8.92 -3.76
CA ILE A 86 8.77 9.22 -2.39
C ILE A 86 10.25 9.56 -2.35
N VAL A 87 11.11 8.74 -2.97
CA VAL A 87 12.56 8.97 -2.98
C VAL A 87 12.90 10.28 -3.66
N VAL A 88 12.32 10.55 -4.83
CA VAL A 88 12.51 11.81 -5.56
C VAL A 88 12.04 12.99 -4.69
N SER A 89 10.85 12.90 -4.10
CA SER A 89 10.35 13.95 -3.21
C SER A 89 11.19 14.14 -1.96
N ALA A 90 11.76 13.07 -1.40
CA ALA A 90 12.56 13.13 -0.18
C ALA A 90 13.97 13.66 -0.43
N VAL A 91 14.50 13.51 -1.63
CA VAL A 91 15.85 13.98 -1.99
C VAL A 91 15.81 15.41 -2.51
N PHE A 92 14.87 15.73 -3.41
CA PHE A 92 14.90 16.98 -4.18
C PHE A 92 13.93 18.07 -3.70
N TYR A 93 12.94 17.73 -2.87
CA TYR A 93 11.94 18.64 -2.34
C TYR A 93 11.91 18.59 -0.79
#